data_AF-A0A532TIT9-F1
#
_entry.id   AF-A0A532TIT9-F1
#
_cell.length_a   1.000
_cell.length_b   1.000
_cell.length_c   1.000
_cell.angle_alpha   90.00
_cell.angle_beta   90.00
_cell.angle_gamma   90.00
#
_symmetry.space_group_name_H-M   'P 1'
#
loop_
_entity.id
_entity.type
_entity.pdbx_description
1 polymer ?
#
loop_
_entity_poly.entity_id
_entity_poly.type
_entity_poly.pdbx_seq_one_letter_code
_entity_poly.pdbx_strand_id
1 'polypeptide(L)' 'MEELLKKEFPYINPLMLEELLMKLESRNIINVFRVSKTKKMIVLNKKSQRIREEILKGLN' A
#
# COMPACT_ATOMS: atom_id res chain seq x y z
N MET A 1 -8.23 0.52 8.05
CA MET A 1 -6.84 0.54 7.52
C MET A 1 -5.97 1.35 8.47
N GLU A 2 -6.40 2.56 8.85
CA GLU A 2 -5.77 3.32 9.95
C GLU A 2 -5.70 2.57 11.29
N GLU A 3 -6.76 1.86 11.72
CA GLU A 3 -6.74 1.17 13.02
C GLU A 3 -5.75 -0.02 13.10
N LEU A 4 -5.54 -0.73 11.99
CA LEU A 4 -4.59 -1.84 11.92
C LEU A 4 -3.14 -1.33 11.88
N LEU A 5 -2.90 -0.28 11.08
CA LEU A 5 -1.58 0.33 10.99
C LEU A 5 -1.18 1.08 12.26
N LYS A 6 -2.12 1.74 12.95
CA LYS A 6 -1.84 2.38 14.26
C LYS A 6 -1.55 1.37 15.38
N LYS A 7 -2.05 0.14 15.29
CA LYS A 7 -1.80 -0.92 16.29
C LYS A 7 -0.39 -1.50 16.18
N GLU A 8 0.12 -1.72 14.97
CA GLU A 8 1.48 -2.25 14.75
C GLU A 8 2.53 -1.14 14.61
N PHE A 9 2.15 0.04 14.10
CA PHE A 9 3.05 1.16 13.84
C PHE A 9 2.41 2.48 14.32
N PRO A 10 2.47 2.77 15.63
CA PRO A 10 1.75 3.88 16.27
C PRO A 10 2.12 5.28 15.75
N TYR A 11 3.22 5.41 15.00
CA TYR A 11 3.76 6.69 14.51
C TYR A 11 3.61 6.90 13.00
N ILE A 12 2.87 6.04 12.29
CA ILE A 12 2.65 6.27 10.86
C ILE A 12 1.80 7.52 10.67
N ASN A 13 2.41 8.55 10.08
CA ASN A 13 1.73 9.76 9.67
C ASN A 13 0.77 9.44 8.52
N PRO A 14 -0.56 9.61 8.69
CA PRO A 14 -1.54 9.26 7.66
C PRO A 14 -1.35 10.05 6.36
N LEU A 15 -0.89 11.30 6.43
CA LEU A 15 -0.64 12.13 5.25
C LEU A 15 0.53 11.58 4.43
N MET A 16 1.60 11.17 5.11
CA MET A 16 2.77 10.58 4.46
C MET A 16 2.42 9.22 3.82
N LEU A 17 1.57 8.43 4.49
CA LEU A 17 1.07 7.18 3.93
C LEU A 17 0.21 7.42 2.69
N GLU A 18 -0.69 8.40 2.73
CA GLU A 18 -1.51 8.79 1.58
C GLU A 18 -0.64 9.21 0.39
N GLU A 19 0.38 10.05 0.64
CA GLU A 19 1.34 10.49 -0.39
C GLU A 19 2.13 9.32 -0.98
N LEU A 20 2.58 8.37 -0.15
CA LEU A 20 3.28 7.17 -0.59
C LEU A 20 2.38 6.31 -1.49
N LEU A 21 1.13 6.08 -1.09
CA LEU A 21 0.17 5.30 -1.88
C LEU A 21 -0.11 5.98 -3.23
N MET A 22 -0.26 7.30 -3.27
CA MET A 22 -0.42 8.05 -4.52
C MET A 22 0.81 7.88 -5.44
N LYS A 23 2.03 7.96 -4.90
CA LYS A 23 3.27 7.74 -5.68
C LYS A 23 3.37 6.31 -6.24
N LEU A 24 2.93 5.31 -5.48
CA LEU A 24 2.95 3.92 -5.94
C LEU A 24 1.88 3.65 -7.01
N GLU A 25 0.71 4.26 -6.86
CA GLU A 25 -0.38 4.19 -7.83
C GLU A 25 0.00 4.90 -9.14
N SER A 26 0.61 6.09 -9.08
CA SER A 26 1.07 6.81 -10.28
C SER A 26 2.17 6.06 -11.05
N ARG A 27 2.93 5.20 -10.36
CA ARG A 27 3.93 4.31 -10.98
C ARG A 27 3.34 3.00 -11.47
N ASN A 28 2.01 2.83 -11.40
CA ASN A 28 1.28 1.63 -11.81
C ASN A 28 1.71 0.37 -11.04
N ILE A 29 2.28 0.54 -9.84
CA ILE A 29 2.73 -0.58 -8.99
C ILE A 29 1.54 -1.18 -8.25
N ILE A 30 0.62 -0.33 -7.79
CA ILE A 30 -0.59 -0.70 -7.06
C ILE A 30 -1.81 -0.01 -7.67
N ASN A 31 -2.99 -0.54 -7.40
CA ASN A 31 -4.28 0.11 -7.60
C ASN A 31 -4.95 0.30 -6.23
N VAL A 32 -5.49 1.48 -5.96
CA VAL A 32 -6.17 1.79 -4.70
C VAL A 32 -7.68 1.96 -4.94
N PHE A 33 -8.48 1.06 -4.38
CA PHE A 33 -9.95 1.11 -4.48
C PHE A 33 -10.56 1.58 -3.16
N ARG A 34 -11.49 2.54 -3.23
CA ARG A 34 -12.28 2.93 -2.06
C ARG A 34 -13.41 1.94 -1.84
N VAL A 35 -13.42 1.25 -0.70
CA VAL A 35 -14.47 0.31 -0.31
C VAL A 35 -15.51 0.99 0.58
N SER A 36 -15.08 1.90 1.45
CA SER A 36 -15.98 2.73 2.26
C SER A 36 -15.34 4.08 2.61
N LYS A 37 -16.00 4.89 3.46
CA LYS A 37 -15.47 6.19 3.88
C LYS A 37 -14.09 6.09 4.53
N THR A 38 -13.84 5.01 5.30
CA THR A 38 -12.62 4.78 6.10
C THR A 38 -11.83 3.53 5.66
N LYS A 39 -12.31 2.80 4.65
CA LYS A 39 -11.70 1.56 4.17
C LYS A 39 -11.30 1.67 2.70
N LYS A 40 -10.01 1.44 2.45
CA LYS A 40 -9.43 1.31 1.12
C LYS A 40 -8.92 -0.13 0.93
N MET A 41 -8.95 -0.61 -0.29
CA MET A 41 -8.37 -1.88 -0.72
C MET A 41 -7.21 -1.57 -1.66
N ILE A 42 -6.05 -2.16 -1.41
CA ILE A 42 -4.84 -1.96 -2.20
C ILE A 42 -4.54 -3.28 -2.93
N VAL A 43 -4.41 -3.22 -4.26
CA VAL A 43 -4.13 -4.38 -5.09
C VAL A 43 -2.82 -4.16 -5.82
N LEU A 44 -1.88 -5.10 -5.72
CA LEU A 44 -0.64 -5.07 -6.49
C LEU A 44 -0.93 -5.32 -7.98
N ASN A 45 -0.35 -4.52 -8.86
CA ASN A 45 -0.52 -4.71 -10.30
C ASN A 45 0.32 -5.90 -10.81
N LYS A 46 -0.28 -6.77 -11.63
CA LYS A 46 0.35 -8.02 -12.11
C LYS A 46 1.59 -7.76 -12.99
N LYS A 47 1.66 -6.62 -13.67
CA LYS A 47 2.83 -6.23 -14.48
C LYS A 47 4.09 -5.92 -13.66
N SER A 48 3.95 -5.75 -12.34
CA SER A 48 5.06 -5.57 -11.40
C SER A 48 5.67 -6.90 -10.95
N GLN A 49 5.61 -7.94 -11.78
CA GLN A 49 5.99 -9.32 -11.44
C GLN A 49 7.43 -9.41 -10.90
N ARG A 50 8.36 -8.60 -11.45
CA ARG A 50 9.73 -8.43 -10.91
C ARG A 50 9.77 -7.84 -9.50
N ILE A 51 9.04 -6.76 -9.25
CA ILE A 51 8.95 -6.12 -7.93
C ILE A 51 8.33 -7.11 -6.92
N ARG A 52 7.32 -7.87 -7.35
CA ARG A 52 6.66 -8.87 -6.51
C ARG A 52 7.63 -9.98 -6.10
N GLU A 53 8.46 -10.48 -7.01
CA GLU A 53 9.47 -11.50 -6.71
C GLU A 53 10.57 -10.98 -5.79
N GLU A 54 11.07 -9.76 -6.01
CA GLU A 54 12.09 -9.15 -5.14
C GLU A 54 11.57 -8.86 -3.73
N ILE A 55 10.36 -8.30 -3.61
CA ILE A 55 9.73 -8.04 -2.31
C ILE A 55 9.44 -9.34 -1.57
N LEU A 56 8.88 -10.35 -2.25
CA LEU A 56 8.58 -11.64 -1.62
C LEU A 56 9.85 -12.39 -1.20
N LYS A 57 10.94 -12.29 -1.97
CA LYS A 57 12.24 -12.87 -1.60
C LYS A 57 12.88 -12.17 -0.40
N GLY A 58 12.70 -10.85 -0.27
CA GLY A 58 13.23 -10.09 0.87
C GLY A 58 12.41 -10.21 2.16
N LEU A 59 11.21 -10.79 2.10
CA LEU A 59 10.33 -11.04 3.26
C LEU A 59 10.45 -12.46 3.84
N ASN A 60 11.20 -13.36 3.18
CA ASN A 60 11.56 -14.70 3.66
C ASN A 60 12.99 -14.70 4.24
#